data_AF-A0A2D6YPL5-F1
#
_entry.id   AF-A0A2D6YPL5-F1
#
_cell.length_a   1.000
_cell.length_b   1.000
_cell.length_c   1.000
_cell.angle_alpha   90.00
_cell.angle_beta   90.00
_cell.angle_gamma   90.00
#
_symmetry.space_group_name_H-M   'P 1'
#
loop_
_entity.id
_entity.type
_entity.pdbx_description
1 polymer ?
#
loop_
_entity_poly.entity_id
_entity_poly.type
_entity_poly.pdbx_seq_one_letter_code
_entity_poly.pdbx_strand_id
1 'polypeptide(L)'
;MGTLGPAMNVLWPVFHDPSYRPAFGERLTFHWKANLRMLRHPKDIVLFSLISFAPLLLLVSFTRLFPDLFRAVSTPTNPVPNMAPLLFTTLVTFVVFLVLQHLAFVVAINLTYVPHVRSVLLDRGVPLCRRCAQLLPPHAPDSACPECGHTESLATMSDSGPHGVDA
;
A
#
# COMPACT_ATOMS: atom_id res chain seq x y z
N MET A 1 -10.42 10.80 22.29
CA MET A 1 -10.93 10.84 20.91
C MET A 1 -9.94 10.11 20.03
N GLY A 2 -10.30 8.92 19.55
CA GLY A 2 -9.41 8.07 18.77
C GLY A 2 -9.19 8.67 17.38
N THR A 3 -7.96 9.04 17.09
CA THR A 3 -7.55 9.42 15.74
C THR A 3 -7.63 8.18 14.86
N LEU A 4 -8.51 8.27 13.86
CA LEU A 4 -8.47 7.45 12.65
C LEU A 4 -6.99 7.23 12.27
N GLY A 5 -6.60 5.98 12.01
CA GLY A 5 -5.27 5.67 11.50
C GLY A 5 -4.92 6.57 10.31
N PRO A 6 -3.61 6.73 9.98
CA PRO A 6 -3.20 7.65 8.92
C PRO A 6 -4.07 7.40 7.70
N ALA A 7 -4.85 8.41 7.31
CA ALA A 7 -5.82 8.30 6.23
C ALA A 7 -5.08 7.69 5.03
N MET A 8 -5.45 6.47 4.65
CA MET A 8 -4.76 5.77 3.57
C MET A 8 -4.93 6.65 2.34
N ASN A 9 -3.84 7.22 1.83
CA ASN A 9 -3.90 8.01 0.62
C ASN A 9 -4.27 7.04 -0.52
N VAL A 10 -5.53 7.12 -0.94
CA VAL A 10 -6.11 6.22 -1.94
C VAL A 10 -5.64 6.57 -3.34
N LEU A 11 -5.12 7.79 -3.54
CA LEU A 11 -4.64 8.24 -4.84
C LEU A 11 -3.29 7.61 -5.18
N TRP A 12 -2.37 7.52 -4.21
CA TRP A 12 -1.02 6.99 -4.41
C TRP A 12 -0.41 6.46 -3.10
N PRO A 13 0.35 5.36 -3.12
CA PRO A 13 1.02 4.87 -1.92
C PRO A 13 2.07 5.86 -1.41
N VAL A 14 2.04 6.13 -0.11
CA VAL A 14 3.02 6.98 0.58
C VAL A 14 3.98 6.10 1.36
N PHE A 15 5.15 5.87 0.78
CA PHE A 15 6.18 4.99 1.36
C PHE A 15 6.84 5.61 2.60
N HIS A 16 7.18 6.89 2.51
CA HIS A 16 7.87 7.70 3.52
C HIS A 16 7.57 9.18 3.30
N ASP A 17 8.01 10.02 4.23
CA ASP A 17 7.96 11.49 4.15
C ASP A 17 8.41 12.02 2.77
N PRO A 18 7.62 12.88 2.09
CA PRO A 18 7.97 13.48 0.80
C PRO A 18 9.22 14.39 0.83
N SER A 19 9.59 14.90 2.00
CA SER A 19 10.81 15.71 2.18
C SER A 19 12.08 14.84 2.17
N TYR A 20 11.96 13.53 2.45
CA TYR A 20 13.05 12.58 2.25
C TYR A 20 13.25 12.32 0.75
N ARG A 21 14.34 12.86 0.18
CA ARG A 21 14.67 12.75 -1.24
C ARG A 21 15.95 11.95 -1.48
N PRO A 22 15.93 10.62 -1.23
CA PRO A 22 17.08 9.77 -1.47
C PRO A 22 17.43 9.73 -2.97
N ALA A 23 18.71 9.54 -3.26
CA ALA A 23 19.20 9.39 -4.63
C ALA A 23 18.58 8.15 -5.29
N PHE A 24 18.54 8.10 -6.63
CA PHE A 24 17.93 6.99 -7.36
C PHE A 24 18.53 5.63 -6.97
N GLY A 25 19.87 5.54 -6.82
CA GLY A 25 20.53 4.31 -6.39
C GLY A 25 20.12 3.87 -4.98
N GLU A 26 19.94 4.82 -4.06
CA GLU A 26 19.50 4.52 -2.69
C GLU A 26 18.06 4.02 -2.66
N ARG A 27 17.19 4.63 -3.48
CA ARG A 27 15.80 4.20 -3.74
C ARG A 27 15.74 2.77 -4.21
N LEU A 28 16.47 2.46 -5.28
CA LEU A 28 16.53 1.11 -5.81
C LEU A 28 17.00 0.13 -4.74
N THR A 29 18.04 0.50 -3.97
CA THR A 29 18.60 -0.37 -2.94
C THR A 29 17.59 -0.66 -1.83
N PHE A 30 16.82 0.32 -1.33
CA PHE A 30 15.86 0.03 -0.25
C PHE A 30 14.63 -0.70 -0.75
N HIS A 31 14.14 -0.39 -1.96
CA HIS A 31 13.04 -1.14 -2.56
C HIS A 31 13.44 -2.59 -2.86
N TRP A 32 14.67 -2.82 -3.32
CA TRP A 32 15.22 -4.16 -3.49
C TRP A 32 15.25 -4.95 -2.18
N LYS A 33 15.81 -4.35 -1.11
CA LYS A 33 15.83 -4.98 0.22
C LYS A 33 14.42 -5.22 0.77
N ALA A 34 13.48 -4.29 0.55
CA ALA A 34 12.09 -4.43 0.97
C ALA A 34 11.38 -5.58 0.23
N ASN A 35 11.61 -5.71 -1.09
CA ASN A 35 11.10 -6.85 -1.87
C ASN A 35 11.64 -8.17 -1.32
N LEU A 36 12.95 -8.26 -1.06
CA LEU A 36 13.56 -9.46 -0.46
C LEU A 36 13.03 -9.76 0.95
N ARG A 37 12.63 -8.75 1.72
CA ARG A 37 11.94 -8.96 3.01
C ARG A 37 10.56 -9.54 2.78
N MET A 38 9.75 -8.89 1.95
CA MET A 38 8.40 -9.35 1.63
C MET A 38 8.39 -10.80 1.12
N LEU A 39 9.39 -11.20 0.32
CA LEU A 39 9.54 -12.59 -0.15
C LEU A 39 9.69 -13.62 0.99
N ARG A 40 10.18 -13.21 2.16
CA ARG A 40 10.28 -14.07 3.36
C ARG A 40 9.01 -14.07 4.21
N HIS A 41 8.01 -13.26 3.85
CA HIS A 41 6.73 -13.15 4.53
C HIS A 41 5.59 -13.64 3.60
N PRO A 42 5.37 -14.97 3.49
CA PRO A 42 4.41 -15.52 2.52
C PRO A 42 2.98 -15.05 2.75
N LYS A 43 2.61 -14.72 3.99
CA LYS A 43 1.30 -14.15 4.33
C LYS A 43 1.06 -12.83 3.59
N ASP A 44 2.07 -11.98 3.51
CA ASP A 44 1.98 -10.67 2.84
C ASP A 44 1.91 -10.84 1.33
N ILE A 45 2.63 -11.81 0.77
CA ILE A 45 2.56 -12.17 -0.66
C ILE A 45 1.14 -12.64 -1.01
N VAL A 46 0.60 -13.58 -0.23
CA VAL A 46 -0.75 -14.10 -0.45
C VAL A 46 -1.78 -12.98 -0.33
N LEU A 47 -1.70 -12.15 0.70
CA LEU A 47 -2.63 -11.03 0.88
C LEU A 47 -2.53 -10.02 -0.27
N PHE A 48 -1.31 -9.67 -0.68
CA PHE A 48 -1.07 -8.78 -1.82
C PHE A 48 -1.69 -9.36 -3.10
N SER A 49 -1.48 -10.64 -3.36
CA SER A 49 -2.05 -11.33 -4.53
C SER A 49 -3.57 -11.39 -4.48
N LEU A 50 -4.16 -11.77 -3.34
CA LEU A 50 -5.62 -11.85 -3.18
C LEU A 50 -6.28 -10.51 -3.46
N ILE A 51 -5.74 -9.41 -2.91
CA ILE A 51 -6.26 -8.06 -3.15
C ILE A 51 -6.06 -7.68 -4.63
N SER A 52 -4.86 -7.89 -5.17
CA SER A 52 -4.52 -7.49 -6.54
C SER A 52 -5.32 -8.23 -7.61
N PHE A 53 -5.74 -9.47 -7.36
CA PHE A 53 -6.55 -10.26 -8.29
C PHE A 53 -8.07 -10.08 -8.12
N ALA A 54 -8.54 -9.47 -7.03
CA ALA A 54 -9.97 -9.26 -6.80
C ALA A 54 -10.69 -8.50 -7.96
N PRO A 55 -10.12 -7.42 -8.53
CA PRO A 55 -10.74 -6.72 -9.66
C PRO A 55 -10.84 -7.61 -10.92
N LEU A 56 -9.84 -8.47 -11.15
CA LEU A 56 -9.87 -9.42 -12.27
C LEU A 56 -10.97 -10.46 -12.09
N LEU A 57 -11.10 -11.03 -10.89
CA LEU A 57 -12.18 -11.96 -10.57
C LEU A 57 -13.56 -11.31 -10.75
N LEU A 58 -13.69 -10.04 -10.35
CA LEU A 58 -14.91 -9.27 -10.54
C LEU A 58 -15.21 -9.02 -12.03
N LEU A 59 -14.21 -8.68 -12.83
CA LEU A 59 -14.35 -8.50 -14.28
C LEU A 59 -14.76 -9.80 -14.98
N VAL A 60 -14.10 -10.92 -14.67
CA VAL A 60 -14.45 -12.23 -15.23
C VAL A 60 -15.86 -12.63 -14.80
N SER A 61 -16.23 -12.41 -13.55
CA SER A 61 -17.61 -12.70 -13.07
C SER A 61 -18.64 -11.83 -13.78
N PHE A 62 -18.37 -10.53 -13.94
CA PHE A 62 -19.27 -9.59 -14.62
C PHE A 62 -19.49 -9.97 -16.09
N THR A 63 -18.41 -10.23 -16.83
CA THR A 63 -18.51 -10.66 -18.24
C THR A 63 -19.24 -11.99 -18.43
N ARG A 64 -19.13 -12.91 -17.45
CA ARG A 64 -19.87 -14.18 -17.46
C ARG A 64 -21.35 -14.03 -17.12
N LEU A 65 -21.70 -13.10 -16.22
CA LEU A 65 -23.08 -12.85 -15.81
C LEU A 65 -23.86 -12.02 -16.83
N PHE A 66 -23.18 -11.16 -17.59
CA PHE A 66 -23.80 -10.25 -18.56
C PHE A 66 -23.18 -10.39 -19.96
N PRO A 67 -23.21 -11.58 -20.58
CA PRO A 67 -22.54 -11.81 -21.86
C PRO A 67 -23.12 -10.98 -23.00
N ASP A 68 -24.41 -10.65 -22.94
CA ASP A 68 -25.10 -9.90 -23.99
C ASP A 68 -24.67 -8.43 -24.07
N LEU A 69 -24.09 -7.86 -22.99
CA LEU A 69 -23.49 -6.52 -23.01
C LEU A 69 -22.24 -6.44 -23.90
N PHE A 70 -21.63 -7.58 -24.21
CA PHE A 70 -20.40 -7.71 -24.97
C PHE A 70 -20.61 -8.40 -26.32
N ARG A 71 -21.82 -8.34 -26.87
CA ARG A 71 -22.15 -8.85 -28.20
C ARG A 71 -22.49 -7.72 -29.17
N ALA A 72 -22.05 -7.87 -30.40
CA ALA A 72 -22.49 -7.00 -31.49
C ALA A 72 -23.90 -7.41 -31.92
N VAL A 73 -24.80 -6.44 -32.06
CA VAL A 73 -26.20 -6.68 -32.44
C VAL A 73 -26.39 -6.28 -33.90
N SER A 74 -26.92 -7.20 -34.69
CA SER A 74 -27.44 -6.94 -36.03
C SER A 74 -28.97 -6.97 -35.99
N THR A 75 -29.63 -6.10 -36.76
CA THR A 75 -31.09 -6.14 -36.90
C THR A 75 -31.48 -6.70 -38.27
N PRO A 76 -32.68 -7.29 -38.44
CA PRO A 76 -33.14 -7.75 -39.75
C PRO A 76 -33.14 -6.66 -40.84
N THR A 77 -33.23 -5.40 -40.43
CA THR A 77 -33.22 -4.21 -41.30
C THR A 77 -31.82 -3.64 -41.58
N ASN A 78 -30.80 -4.04 -40.81
CA ASN A 78 -29.41 -3.65 -41.02
C ASN A 78 -28.50 -4.86 -40.74
N PRO A 79 -28.07 -5.59 -41.79
CA PRO A 79 -27.29 -6.82 -41.63
C PRO A 79 -25.86 -6.56 -41.13
N VAL A 80 -25.37 -5.33 -41.22
CA VAL A 80 -24.08 -4.92 -40.66
C VAL A 80 -24.21 -4.74 -39.15
N PRO A 81 -23.44 -5.48 -38.32
CA PRO A 81 -23.50 -5.35 -36.87
C PRO A 81 -23.14 -3.92 -36.43
N ASN A 82 -23.98 -3.30 -35.60
CA ASN A 82 -23.62 -2.03 -34.98
C ASN A 82 -22.63 -2.30 -33.83
N MET A 83 -21.37 -1.91 -34.04
CA MET A 83 -20.30 -2.10 -33.05
C MET A 83 -20.25 -1.02 -31.97
N ALA A 84 -20.97 0.10 -32.14
CA ALA A 84 -20.87 1.23 -31.21
C ALA A 84 -21.27 0.87 -29.77
N PRO A 85 -22.37 0.12 -29.51
CA PRO A 85 -22.73 -0.28 -28.15
C PRO A 85 -21.66 -1.18 -27.52
N LEU A 86 -21.11 -2.12 -28.29
CA LEU A 86 -20.05 -3.02 -27.84
C LEU A 86 -18.77 -2.26 -27.47
N LEU A 87 -18.35 -1.32 -28.32
CA LEU A 87 -17.17 -0.49 -28.05
C LEU A 87 -17.38 0.38 -26.81
N PHE A 88 -18.57 0.97 -26.67
CA PHE A 88 -18.92 1.79 -25.51
C PHE A 88 -18.91 0.96 -24.22
N THR A 89 -19.60 -0.19 -24.18
CA THR A 89 -19.63 -1.05 -23.00
C THR A 89 -18.23 -1.58 -22.65
N THR A 90 -17.44 -1.96 -23.66
CA THR A 90 -16.06 -2.41 -23.47
C THR A 90 -15.18 -1.29 -22.88
N LEU A 91 -15.26 -0.08 -23.43
CA LEU A 91 -14.48 1.06 -22.95
C LEU A 91 -14.84 1.43 -21.51
N VAL A 92 -16.14 1.54 -21.21
CA VAL A 92 -16.60 1.84 -19.85
C VAL A 92 -16.16 0.75 -18.87
N THR A 93 -16.34 -0.52 -19.22
CA THR A 93 -15.92 -1.65 -18.39
C THR A 93 -14.41 -1.62 -18.15
N PHE A 94 -13.63 -1.33 -19.19
CA PHE A 94 -12.18 -1.22 -19.10
C PHE A 94 -11.73 -0.08 -18.17
N VAL A 95 -12.32 1.11 -18.29
CA VAL A 95 -12.01 2.25 -17.41
C VAL A 95 -12.35 1.92 -15.95
N VAL A 96 -13.53 1.34 -15.70
CA VAL A 96 -13.93 0.91 -14.35
C VAL A 96 -12.95 -0.14 -13.80
N PHE A 97 -12.56 -1.11 -14.62
CA PHE A 97 -11.57 -2.10 -14.24
C PHE A 97 -10.22 -1.45 -13.87
N LEU A 98 -9.73 -0.49 -14.65
CA LEU A 98 -8.48 0.21 -14.33
C LEU A 98 -8.56 0.97 -13.01
N VAL A 99 -9.68 1.64 -12.73
CA VAL A 99 -9.88 2.33 -11.44
C VAL A 99 -9.86 1.33 -10.29
N LEU A 100 -10.63 0.24 -10.39
CA LEU A 100 -10.66 -0.79 -9.34
C LEU A 100 -9.30 -1.47 -9.16
N GLN A 101 -8.58 -1.74 -10.26
CA GLN A 101 -7.24 -2.32 -10.24
C GLN A 101 -6.23 -1.39 -9.56
N HIS A 102 -6.30 -0.08 -9.85
CA HIS A 102 -5.48 0.92 -9.20
C HIS A 102 -5.75 0.97 -7.69
N LEU A 103 -7.02 1.06 -7.29
CA LEU A 103 -7.41 1.07 -5.88
C LEU A 103 -6.94 -0.19 -5.15
N ALA A 104 -7.14 -1.37 -5.74
CA ALA A 104 -6.67 -2.63 -5.19
C ALA A 104 -5.14 -2.65 -5.03
N PHE A 105 -4.39 -2.17 -6.02
CA PHE A 105 -2.95 -2.05 -5.94
C PHE A 105 -2.50 -1.11 -4.81
N VAL A 106 -3.09 0.09 -4.71
CA VAL A 106 -2.77 1.06 -3.65
C VAL A 106 -3.04 0.46 -2.27
N VAL A 107 -4.17 -0.23 -2.09
CA VAL A 107 -4.51 -0.92 -0.84
C VAL A 107 -3.51 -2.03 -0.55
N ALA A 108 -3.22 -2.89 -1.53
CA ALA A 108 -2.28 -4.00 -1.38
C ALA A 108 -0.88 -3.50 -0.98
N ILE A 109 -0.36 -2.47 -1.66
CA ILE A 109 0.94 -1.85 -1.35
C ILE A 109 0.96 -1.29 0.07
N ASN A 110 -0.05 -0.52 0.46
CA ASN A 110 -0.08 0.11 1.79
C ASN A 110 -0.15 -0.92 2.92
N LEU A 111 -0.91 -2.00 2.73
CA LEU A 111 -1.08 -3.03 3.76
C LEU A 111 0.11 -3.97 3.87
N THR A 112 0.74 -4.33 2.74
CA THR A 112 1.72 -5.43 2.72
C THR A 112 3.14 -4.98 2.44
N TYR A 113 3.36 -3.96 1.60
CA TYR A 113 4.69 -3.60 1.11
C TYR A 113 5.31 -2.39 1.82
N VAL A 114 4.50 -1.35 2.08
CA VAL A 114 4.94 -0.12 2.76
C VAL A 114 5.61 -0.40 4.12
N PRO A 115 5.12 -1.33 4.98
CA PRO A 115 5.80 -1.68 6.22
C PRO A 115 7.24 -2.19 6.00
N HIS A 116 7.47 -2.99 4.96
CA HIS A 116 8.80 -3.48 4.61
C HIS A 116 9.73 -2.35 4.19
N VAL A 117 9.25 -1.40 3.39
CA VAL A 117 10.04 -0.22 3.01
C VAL A 117 10.44 0.60 4.24
N ARG A 118 9.48 0.89 5.13
CA ARG A 118 9.74 1.67 6.35
C ARG A 118 10.73 0.96 7.28
N SER A 119 10.61 -0.35 7.44
CA SER A 119 11.57 -1.13 8.22
C SER A 119 13.00 -1.03 7.65
N VAL A 120 13.16 -1.06 6.33
CA VAL A 120 14.49 -0.96 5.70
C VAL A 120 15.09 0.44 5.88
N LEU A 121 14.26 1.49 5.88
CA LEU A 121 14.72 2.86 6.11
C LEU A 121 15.15 3.06 7.57
N LEU A 122 14.37 2.53 8.53
CA LEU A 122 14.74 2.53 9.94
C LEU A 122 16.06 1.79 10.19
N ASP A 123 16.26 0.62 9.56
CA ASP A 123 17.50 -0.15 9.69
C ASP A 123 18.73 0.54 9.05
N ARG A 124 18.51 1.56 8.22
CA ARG A 124 19.57 2.42 7.69
C ARG A 124 19.83 3.65 8.56
N GLY A 125 19.13 3.78 9.70
CA GLY A 125 19.24 4.93 10.58
C GLY A 125 18.48 6.16 10.09
N VAL A 126 17.54 6.02 9.15
CA VAL A 126 16.67 7.14 8.78
C VAL A 126 15.66 7.36 9.91
N PRO A 127 15.65 8.53 10.56
CA PRO A 127 14.80 8.77 11.73
C PRO A 127 13.37 9.00 11.27
N LEU A 128 12.56 7.94 11.19
CA LEU A 128 11.16 7.99 10.79
C LEU A 128 10.25 7.64 11.98
N CYS A 129 9.10 8.30 12.09
CA CYS A 129 8.08 7.88 13.03
C CYS A 129 7.51 6.50 12.62
N ARG A 130 7.51 5.51 13.53
CA ARG A 130 6.95 4.17 13.25
C ARG A 130 5.46 4.18 12.87
N ARG A 131 4.71 5.19 13.30
CA ARG A 131 3.26 5.27 13.09
C ARG A 131 2.88 5.99 11.80
N CYS A 132 3.33 7.23 11.62
CA CYS A 132 2.97 8.05 10.45
C CYS A 132 4.06 8.10 9.36
N ALA A 133 5.25 7.55 9.62
CA ALA A 133 6.39 7.53 8.69
C ALA A 133 6.89 8.91 8.22
N GLN A 134 6.61 9.95 9.02
CA GLN A 134 7.19 11.27 8.86
C GLN A 134 8.61 11.29 9.41
N LEU A 135 9.47 12.12 8.82
CA LEU A 135 10.84 12.31 9.31
C LEU A 135 10.79 12.95 10.70
N LEU A 136 11.57 12.39 11.62
CA LEU A 136 11.78 12.94 12.94
C LEU A 136 12.95 13.94 12.91
N PRO A 137 12.91 14.98 13.76
CA PRO A 137 13.99 15.95 13.84
C PRO A 137 15.33 15.27 14.19
N PRO A 138 16.44 15.61 13.50
CA PRO A 138 17.75 14.96 13.71
C PRO A 138 18.33 15.18 15.11
N HIS A 139 17.89 16.23 15.82
CA HIS A 139 18.37 16.57 17.16
C HIS A 139 17.46 16.08 18.30
N ALA A 140 16.34 15.43 18.00
CA ALA A 140 15.40 14.93 19.01
C ALA A 140 14.63 13.69 18.53
N PRO A 141 15.31 12.57 18.21
CA PRO A 141 14.65 11.35 17.74
C PRO A 141 13.70 10.74 18.80
N ASP A 142 13.94 11.00 20.08
CA ASP A 142 13.12 10.52 21.20
C ASP A 142 11.93 11.44 21.53
N SER A 143 11.78 12.56 20.81
CA SER A 143 10.63 13.45 20.99
C SER A 143 9.35 12.84 20.42
N ALA A 144 8.21 13.25 20.96
CA ALA A 144 6.91 12.91 20.37
C ALA A 144 6.90 13.35 18.90
N CYS A 145 6.47 12.45 18.00
CA CYS A 145 6.35 12.80 16.59
C CYS A 145 5.45 14.04 16.44
N PRO A 146 5.93 15.15 15.85
CA PRO A 146 5.18 16.41 15.79
C PRO A 146 3.87 16.27 14.99
N GLU A 147 3.84 15.33 14.05
CA GLU A 147 2.71 15.12 13.14
C GLU A 147 1.59 14.25 13.74
N CYS A 148 1.93 13.26 14.57
CA CYS A 148 0.93 12.31 15.11
C CYS A 148 0.93 12.16 16.64
N GLY A 149 1.79 12.90 17.34
CA GLY A 149 1.96 12.87 18.79
C GLY A 149 2.50 11.56 19.35
N HIS A 150 2.94 10.63 18.50
CA HIS A 150 3.44 9.33 18.95
C HIS A 150 4.84 9.47 19.56
N THR A 151 4.96 9.22 20.85
CA THR A 151 6.23 8.97 21.53
C THR A 151 6.60 7.50 21.38
N GLU A 152 7.83 7.19 20.96
CA GLU A 152 8.37 5.85 21.24
C GLU A 152 8.54 5.76 22.75
N SER A 153 7.64 5.02 23.41
CA SER A 153 7.77 4.76 24.83
C SER A 153 9.05 3.95 25.03
N LEU A 154 10.08 4.60 25.57
CA LEU A 154 11.25 3.97 26.18
C LEU A 154 10.80 3.13 27.39
N ALA A 155 10.17 1.99 27.12
CA ALA A 155 10.05 0.85 28.02
C ALA A 155 10.77 -0.28 27.28
N THR A 156 12.05 -0.55 27.55
CA THR A 156 12.56 -1.05 28.84
C THR A 156 14.01 -0.64 29.08
N MET A 157 14.26 0.39 29.89
CA MET A 157 15.40 0.42 30.80
C MET A 157 14.83 0.22 32.21
N SER A 158 14.52 -1.04 32.57
CA SER A 158 14.55 -1.42 33.97
C SER A 158 16.01 -1.54 34.34
N ASP A 159 16.58 -0.43 34.79
CA ASP A 159 17.90 -0.38 35.34
C ASP A 159 17.90 -1.07 36.71
N SER A 160 18.80 -2.04 36.80
CA SER A 160 19.32 -2.77 37.94
C SER A 160 19.35 -1.96 39.25
N GLY A 161 18.75 -2.51 40.31
CA GLY A 161 19.16 -2.20 41.68
C GLY A 161 20.19 -3.24 42.16
N PRO A 162 21.46 -2.90 42.38
CA PRO A 162 22.39 -3.77 43.08
C PRO A 162 22.12 -3.62 44.58
N HIS A 163 21.38 -4.55 45.18
CA HIS A 163 21.44 -4.72 46.63
C HIS A 163 22.69 -5.52 46.98
N GLY A 164 23.78 -4.79 47.20
CA GLY A 164 24.81 -5.21 48.11
C GLY A 164 24.45 -4.86 49.56
N VAL A 165 25.12 -5.57 50.47
CA VAL A 165 25.38 -5.27 51.89
C VAL A 165 24.39 -5.84 52.91
N ASP A 166 24.79 -7.01 53.44
CA ASP A 166 24.93 -7.39 54.85
C ASP A 166 23.80 -7.14 55.87
N ALA A 167 23.23 -8.24 56.37
CA ALA A 167 23.12 -8.58 57.80
C ALA A 167 22.79 -10.08 57.97
#